data_AF-A0A915B4M3-F1
#
_entry.id   AF-A0A915B4M3-F1
#
_cell.length_a   1.000
_cell.length_b   1.000
_cell.length_c   1.000
_cell.angle_alpha   90.00
_cell.angle_beta   90.00
_cell.angle_gamma   90.00
#
_symmetry.space_group_name_H-M   'P 1'
#
loop_
_entity.id
_entity.type
_entity.pdbx_description
1 polymer ?
#
loop_
_entity_poly.entity_id
_entity_poly.type
_entity_poly.pdbx_seq_one_letter_code
_entity_poly.pdbx_strand_id
1 'polypeptide(L)'
;VMSSSAYLTAVCYSICFCIALVGNFTMFVILVRNQIVKVRRVHTLLLHMNVAHLVVTLIYMPKEIIHNITVAWWGGDLLCRSCKFFDNFGNALAANILICISLDRFYSVFSPLYTLNAKKCVRRMVLIAWVISFVTSLPSVSNSV
;
A
#
# COMPACT_ATOMS: atom_id res chain seq x y z
N VAL A 1 9.38 -23.83 23.14
CA VAL A 1 8.56 -24.55 22.14
C VAL A 1 7.86 -23.49 21.30
N MET A 2 8.05 -23.49 19.98
CA MET A 2 7.42 -22.52 19.08
C MET A 2 5.91 -22.80 19.10
N SER A 3 5.08 -21.88 19.62
CA SER A 3 3.63 -22.07 19.68
C SER A 3 3.05 -22.28 18.28
N SER A 4 2.05 -23.17 18.15
CA SER A 4 1.39 -23.47 16.86
C SER A 4 0.90 -22.23 16.11
N SER A 5 0.61 -21.14 16.83
CA SER A 5 0.25 -19.83 16.29
C SER A 5 1.39 -19.14 15.51
N ALA A 6 2.64 -19.27 15.96
CA ALA A 6 3.82 -18.68 15.30
C ALA A 6 4.13 -19.38 13.96
N TYR A 7 3.95 -20.70 13.92
CA TYR A 7 4.08 -21.47 12.68
C TYR A 7 3.01 -21.08 11.67
N LEU A 8 1.75 -20.95 12.12
CA LEU A 8 0.64 -20.54 11.25
C LEU A 8 0.88 -19.14 10.66
N THR A 9 1.30 -18.19 11.49
CA THR A 9 1.59 -16.81 11.04
C THR A 9 2.74 -16.78 10.04
N ALA A 10 3.83 -17.51 10.27
CA ALA A 10 4.95 -17.58 9.33
C ALA A 10 4.54 -18.14 7.96
N VAL A 11 3.72 -19.20 7.94
CA VAL A 11 3.19 -19.79 6.70
C VAL A 11 2.27 -18.79 5.98
N CYS A 12 1.34 -18.16 6.70
CA CYS A 12 0.45 -17.15 6.12
C CYS A 12 1.23 -15.97 5.53
N TYR A 13 2.20 -15.40 6.26
CA TYR A 13 3.03 -14.29 5.77
C TYR A 13 3.84 -14.69 4.53
N SER A 14 4.32 -15.93 4.46
CA SER A 14 5.05 -16.44 3.28
C SER A 14 4.15 -16.55 2.04
N ILE A 15 2.92 -17.03 2.20
CA ILE A 15 1.94 -17.11 1.10
C ILE A 15 1.54 -15.69 0.65
N CYS A 16 1.20 -14.81 1.60
CA CYS A 16 0.87 -13.42 1.33
C CYS A 16 2.02 -12.70 0.62
N PHE A 17 3.27 -12.96 1.02
CA PHE A 17 4.46 -12.40 0.39
C PHE A 17 4.55 -12.78 -1.09
N CYS A 18 4.41 -14.06 -1.42
CA CYS A 18 4.44 -14.52 -2.81
C CYS A 18 3.35 -13.86 -3.67
N ILE A 19 2.11 -13.85 -3.18
CA ILE A 19 0.97 -13.26 -3.90
C ILE A 19 1.16 -11.75 -4.07
N ALA A 20 1.51 -11.04 -2.98
CA ALA A 20 1.70 -9.60 -2.99
C ALA A 20 2.87 -9.19 -3.88
N LEU A 21 3.98 -9.94 -3.85
CA LEU A 21 5.14 -9.66 -4.68
C LEU A 21 4.80 -9.78 -6.16
N VAL A 22 4.15 -10.87 -6.58
CA VAL A 22 3.72 -11.06 -7.97
C VAL A 22 2.71 -9.99 -8.40
N GLY A 23 1.70 -9.72 -7.58
CA GLY A 23 0.65 -8.75 -7.89
C GLY A 23 1.17 -7.32 -7.98
N ASN A 24 1.89 -6.84 -6.97
CA ASN A 24 2.43 -5.47 -6.92
C ASN A 24 3.51 -5.26 -7.99
N PHE A 25 4.36 -6.26 -8.25
CA PHE A 25 5.36 -6.18 -9.31
C PHE A 25 4.70 -6.09 -10.70
N THR A 26 3.67 -6.90 -10.96
CA THR A 26 2.92 -6.84 -12.22
C THR A 26 2.27 -5.47 -12.41
N MET A 27 1.61 -4.95 -11.37
CA MET A 27 1.04 -3.59 -11.38
C MET A 27 2.11 -2.52 -11.62
N PHE A 28 3.31 -2.69 -11.04
CA PHE A 28 4.41 -1.74 -11.17
C PHE A 28 4.86 -1.66 -12.63
N VAL A 29 5.06 -2.81 -13.27
CA VAL A 29 5.39 -2.90 -14.70
C VAL A 29 4.31 -2.25 -15.56
N ILE A 30 3.03 -2.51 -15.30
CA ILE A 30 1.90 -1.91 -16.05
C ILE A 30 1.88 -0.38 -15.88
N LEU A 31 2.07 0.11 -14.65
CA LEU A 31 2.06 1.54 -14.32
C LEU A 31 3.24 2.27 -14.96
N VAL A 32 4.43 1.69 -14.91
CA VAL A 32 5.65 2.20 -15.57
C VAL A 32 5.44 2.24 -17.08
N ARG A 33 4.96 1.15 -17.68
CA ARG A 33 4.70 1.09 -19.14
C ARG A 33 3.69 2.15 -19.58
N ASN A 34 2.61 2.34 -18.81
CA ASN A 34 1.62 3.37 -19.10
C ASN A 34 2.15 4.80 -18.88
N GLN A 35 3.06 5.00 -17.93
CA GLN A 35 3.75 6.29 -17.72
C GLN A 35 4.65 6.66 -18.91
N ILE A 36 5.39 5.68 -19.45
CA ILE A 36 6.29 5.89 -20.59
C ILE A 36 5.51 6.34 -21.83
N VAL A 37 4.34 5.74 -22.07
CA VAL A 37 3.48 6.12 -23.22
C VAL A 37 2.83 7.48 -23.01
N LYS A 38 2.29 7.76 -21.81
CA LYS A 38 1.67 9.04 -21.50
C LYS A 38 1.80 9.39 -20.03
N VAL A 39 2.65 10.36 -19.73
CA VAL A 39 2.85 10.87 -18.38
C VAL A 39 1.56 11.53 -17.88
N ARG A 40 0.92 10.88 -16.91
CA ARG A 40 -0.22 11.42 -16.17
C ARG A 40 0.16 11.45 -14.70
N ARG A 41 -0.06 12.59 -14.01
CA ARG A 41 0.26 12.71 -12.57
C ARG A 41 -0.37 11.60 -11.72
N VAL A 42 -1.55 11.09 -12.09
CA VAL A 42 -2.22 9.97 -11.39
C VAL A 42 -1.40 8.69 -11.45
N HIS A 43 -0.83 8.34 -12.61
CA HIS A 43 -0.03 7.13 -12.73
C HIS A 43 1.31 7.26 -12.00
N THR A 44 1.91 8.46 -11.96
CA THR A 44 3.12 8.73 -11.14
C THR A 44 2.82 8.51 -9.65
N LEU A 45 1.67 8.98 -9.16
CA LEU A 45 1.23 8.77 -7.78
C LEU A 45 0.94 7.30 -7.45
N LEU A 46 0.22 6.60 -8.35
CA LEU A 46 -0.02 5.16 -8.22
C LEU A 46 1.29 4.36 -8.22
N LEU A 47 2.28 4.81 -8.98
CA LEU A 47 3.61 4.20 -9.03
C LEU A 47 4.35 4.40 -7.71
N HIS A 48 4.35 5.61 -7.12
CA HIS A 48 4.91 5.83 -5.78
C HIS A 48 4.23 4.97 -4.69
N MET A 49 2.90 4.84 -4.72
CA MET A 49 2.19 3.93 -3.81
C MET A 49 2.63 2.49 -4.00
N ASN A 50 2.70 2.03 -5.24
CA ASN A 50 3.03 0.65 -5.52
C ASN A 50 4.50 0.33 -5.20
N VAL A 51 5.40 1.31 -5.33
CA VAL A 51 6.77 1.22 -4.82
C VAL A 51 6.76 1.09 -3.30
N ALA A 52 5.96 1.88 -2.57
CA ALA A 52 5.84 1.75 -1.13
C ALA A 52 5.31 0.35 -0.73
N HIS A 53 4.35 -0.21 -1.46
CA HIS A 53 3.86 -1.58 -1.25
C HIS A 53 4.94 -2.63 -1.51
N LEU A 54 5.73 -2.48 -2.57
CA LEU A 54 6.87 -3.35 -2.82
C LEU A 54 7.91 -3.26 -1.71
N VAL A 55 8.21 -2.06 -1.21
CA VAL A 55 9.11 -1.84 -0.08
C VAL A 55 8.57 -2.52 1.18
N VAL A 56 7.29 -2.35 1.52
CA VAL A 56 6.66 -3.03 2.65
C VAL A 56 6.70 -4.55 2.46
N THR A 57 6.35 -5.05 1.27
CA THR A 57 6.36 -6.50 0.99
C THR A 57 7.77 -7.07 1.13
N LEU A 58 8.79 -6.40 0.58
CA LEU A 58 10.19 -6.85 0.57
C LEU A 58 10.94 -6.62 1.89
N ILE A 59 10.49 -5.70 2.74
CA ILE A 59 11.17 -5.37 3.99
C ILE A 59 10.37 -5.84 5.20
N TYR A 60 9.08 -5.48 5.30
CA TYR A 60 8.24 -5.76 6.46
C TYR A 60 7.85 -7.24 6.59
N MET A 61 7.45 -7.92 5.50
CA MET A 61 7.10 -9.34 5.60
C MET A 61 8.29 -10.24 5.97
N PRO A 62 9.48 -10.13 5.35
CA PRO A 62 10.64 -10.92 5.78
C PRO A 62 11.12 -10.53 7.18
N LYS A 63 11.01 -9.26 7.56
CA LYS A 63 11.16 -8.80 8.94
C LYS A 63 10.32 -9.60 9.94
N GLU A 64 9.02 -9.75 9.66
CA GLU A 64 8.08 -10.45 10.55
C GLU A 64 8.39 -11.95 10.61
N ILE A 65 8.83 -12.53 9.49
CA ILE A 65 9.26 -13.94 9.44
C ILE A 65 10.54 -14.13 10.28
N ILE A 66 11.54 -13.25 10.12
CA ILE A 66 12.80 -13.31 10.88
C ILE A 66 12.52 -13.09 12.36
N HIS A 67 11.70 -12.10 12.73
CA HIS A 67 11.35 -11.82 14.13
C HIS A 67 10.64 -13.01 14.79
N ASN A 68 9.72 -13.68 14.07
CA ASN A 68 9.08 -14.90 14.56
C ASN A 68 10.06 -16.06 14.78
N ILE A 69 11.14 -16.14 14.00
CA ILE A 69 12.13 -17.23 14.10
C ILE A 69 13.21 -16.93 15.15
N THR A 70 13.72 -15.69 15.21
CA THR A 70 14.89 -15.33 16.03
C THR A 70 14.55 -14.68 17.37
N VAL A 71 13.30 -14.28 17.63
CA VAL A 71 12.80 -13.64 18.88
C VAL A 71 13.53 -12.33 19.25
N ALA A 72 14.59 -11.94 18.54
CA ALA A 72 15.37 -10.71 18.76
C ALA A 72 15.55 -9.93 17.44
N TRP A 73 15.16 -8.65 17.44
CA TRP A 73 15.31 -7.74 16.30
C TRP A 73 16.63 -6.96 16.38
N TRP A 74 17.52 -7.16 15.40
CA TRP A 74 18.83 -6.51 15.34
C TRP A 74 18.87 -5.23 14.49
N GLY A 75 17.75 -4.84 13.87
CA GLY A 75 17.68 -3.70 12.94
C GLY A 75 17.66 -2.32 13.59
N GLY A 76 17.68 -2.21 14.91
CA GLY A 76 17.56 -0.93 15.63
C GLY A 76 16.14 -0.33 15.61
N ASP A 77 15.90 0.64 16.51
CA ASP A 77 14.59 1.23 16.77
C ASP A 77 14.06 2.08 15.59
N LEU A 78 14.96 2.85 14.97
CA LEU A 78 14.63 3.75 13.87
C LEU A 78 14.04 2.99 12.66
N LEU A 79 14.68 1.89 12.24
CA LEU A 79 14.21 1.05 11.14
C LEU A 79 12.88 0.38 11.47
N CYS A 80 12.68 -0.08 12.71
CA CYS A 80 11.42 -0.65 13.16
C CYS A 80 10.28 0.38 13.04
N ARG A 81 10.53 1.61 13.52
CA ARG A 81 9.54 2.70 13.51
C ARG A 81 9.22 3.18 12.10
N SER A 82 10.23 3.32 11.23
CA SER A 82 10.02 3.65 9.82
C SER A 82 9.22 2.55 9.10
N CYS A 83 9.54 1.27 9.31
CA CYS A 83 8.80 0.18 8.69
C CYS A 83 7.32 0.15 9.12
N LYS A 84 7.04 0.35 10.42
CA LYS A 84 5.66 0.45 10.93
C LYS A 84 4.90 1.65 10.36
N PHE A 85 5.59 2.76 10.12
CA PHE A 85 4.97 3.94 9.49
C PHE A 85 4.60 3.66 8.02
N PHE A 86 5.54 3.13 7.24
CA PHE A 86 5.28 2.83 5.82
C PHE A 86 4.21 1.76 5.63
N ASP A 87 4.12 0.79 6.53
CA ASP A 87 3.06 -0.22 6.52
C ASP A 87 1.66 0.41 6.73
N ASN A 88 1.50 1.18 7.80
CA ASN A 88 0.24 1.90 8.07
C ASN A 88 -0.14 2.84 6.93
N PHE A 89 0.82 3.62 6.43
CA PHE A 89 0.61 4.53 5.33
C PHE A 89 0.22 3.82 4.03
N GLY A 90 0.93 2.74 3.69
CA GLY A 90 0.65 1.93 2.51
C GLY A 90 -0.74 1.31 2.54
N ASN A 91 -1.15 0.78 3.69
CA ASN A 91 -2.46 0.16 3.87
C ASN A 91 -3.60 1.20 3.83
N ALA A 92 -3.45 2.32 4.55
CA ALA A 92 -4.42 3.41 4.53
C ALA A 92 -4.60 4.00 3.12
N LEU A 93 -3.51 4.12 2.36
CA LEU A 93 -3.55 4.63 0.99
C LEU A 93 -4.20 3.64 0.02
N ALA A 94 -3.94 2.35 0.18
CA ALA A 94 -4.58 1.29 -0.60
C ALA A 94 -6.10 1.30 -0.42
N ALA A 95 -6.55 1.35 0.84
CA ALA A 95 -7.98 1.40 1.17
C ALA A 95 -8.66 2.63 0.55
N ASN A 96 -8.04 3.81 0.69
CA ASN A 96 -8.59 5.03 0.12
C ASN A 96 -8.64 5.01 -1.41
N ILE A 97 -7.68 4.37 -2.07
CA ILE A 97 -7.70 4.20 -3.53
C ILE A 97 -8.76 3.18 -3.96
N LEU A 98 -8.98 2.11 -3.20
CA LEU A 98 -10.08 1.16 -3.46
C LEU A 98 -11.46 1.84 -3.38
N ILE A 99 -11.62 2.74 -2.40
CA ILE A 99 -12.82 3.58 -2.27
C ILE A 99 -12.95 4.49 -3.49
N CYS A 100 -11.85 5.11 -3.94
CA CYS A 100 -11.86 5.95 -5.15
C CYS A 100 -12.30 5.18 -6.40
N ILE A 101 -11.83 3.93 -6.56
CA ILE A 101 -12.22 3.05 -7.68
C ILE A 101 -13.71 2.70 -7.60
N SER A 102 -14.20 2.36 -6.40
CA SER A 102 -15.61 2.04 -6.18
C SER A 102 -16.52 3.23 -6.51
N LEU A 103 -16.14 4.42 -6.07
CA LEU A 103 -16.86 5.66 -6.36
C LEU A 103 -16.82 6.03 -7.85
N ASP A 104 -15.67 5.89 -8.52
CA ASP A 104 -15.56 6.10 -9.97
C ASP A 104 -16.54 5.20 -10.74
N ARG A 105 -16.58 3.91 -10.40
CA ARG A 105 -17.52 2.97 -10.99
C ARG A 105 -18.97 3.32 -10.68
N PHE A 106 -19.28 3.76 -9.46
CA PHE A 106 -20.62 4.20 -9.07
C PHE A 106 -21.09 5.40 -9.90
N TYR A 107 -20.25 6.44 -10.02
CA TYR A 107 -20.58 7.64 -10.82
C TYR A 107 -20.66 7.35 -12.32
N SER A 108 -19.85 6.42 -12.84
CA SER A 108 -19.92 6.01 -14.24
C SER A 108 -21.25 5.33 -14.60
N VAL A 109 -21.87 4.64 -13.65
CA VAL A 109 -23.18 3.98 -13.86
C VAL A 109 -24.32 4.98 -13.72
N PHE A 110 -24.25 5.88 -12.74
CA PHE A 110 -25.35 6.80 -12.43
C PHE A 110 -25.39 8.05 -13.33
N SER A 111 -24.26 8.47 -13.90
CA SER A 111 -24.20 9.71 -14.67
C SER A 111 -23.35 9.55 -15.93
N PRO A 112 -23.97 9.30 -17.10
CA PRO A 112 -23.22 9.16 -18.35
C PRO A 112 -22.44 10.43 -18.74
N LEU A 113 -22.90 11.62 -18.31
CA LEU A 113 -22.22 12.91 -18.50
C LEU A 113 -20.97 13.10 -17.62
N TYR A 114 -20.81 12.31 -16.55
CA TYR A 114 -19.62 12.36 -15.69
C TYR A 114 -18.36 11.87 -16.42
N THR A 115 -18.50 10.99 -17.42
CA THR A 115 -17.36 10.46 -18.22
C THR A 115 -16.52 11.55 -18.88
N LEU A 116 -17.12 12.70 -19.26
CA LEU A 116 -16.42 13.84 -19.86
C LEU A 116 -15.45 14.52 -18.88
N ASN A 117 -15.78 14.56 -17.59
CA ASN A 117 -14.99 15.18 -16.52
C ASN A 117 -14.34 14.18 -15.55
N ALA A 118 -14.54 12.87 -15.75
CA ALA A 118 -14.11 11.80 -14.85
C ALA A 118 -12.61 11.90 -14.51
N LYS A 119 -11.75 12.24 -15.49
CA LYS A 119 -10.31 12.42 -15.27
C LYS A 119 -9.97 13.47 -14.22
N LYS A 120 -10.73 14.58 -14.14
CA LYS A 120 -10.50 15.65 -13.16
C LYS A 120 -11.04 15.24 -11.78
N CYS A 121 -12.22 14.61 -11.72
CA CYS A 121 -12.80 14.14 -10.47
C CYS A 121 -11.99 13.02 -9.83
N VAL A 122 -11.61 11.98 -10.58
CA VAL A 122 -10.74 10.88 -10.10
C VAL A 122 -9.43 11.43 -9.54
N ARG A 123 -8.83 12.40 -10.23
CA ARG A 123 -7.60 13.02 -9.78
C ARG A 123 -7.75 13.78 -8.46
N ARG A 124 -8.89 14.44 -8.25
CA ARG A 124 -9.20 15.15 -7.00
C ARG A 124 -9.50 14.16 -5.87
N MET A 125 -10.20 13.07 -6.15
CA MET A 125 -10.46 11.98 -5.20
C MET A 125 -9.17 11.31 -4.73
N VAL A 126 -8.24 11.03 -5.65
CA VAL A 126 -6.91 10.48 -5.31
C VAL A 126 -6.10 11.46 -4.45
N LEU A 127 -6.21 12.76 -4.69
CA LEU A 127 -5.52 13.76 -3.87
C LEU A 127 -6.08 13.81 -2.44
N ILE A 128 -7.42 13.76 -2.30
CA ILE A 128 -8.09 13.69 -1.00
C ILE A 128 -7.72 12.40 -0.26
N ALA A 129 -7.74 11.27 -0.95
CA ALA A 129 -7.31 9.97 -0.43
C ALA A 129 -5.91 10.04 0.18
N TRP A 130 -4.98 10.73 -0.47
CA TRP A 130 -3.61 10.88 0.01
C TRP A 130 -3.51 11.73 1.28
N VAL A 131 -4.22 12.87 1.31
CA VAL A 131 -4.29 13.72 2.51
C VAL A 131 -4.88 12.94 3.68
N ILE A 132 -5.96 12.20 3.46
CA ILE A 132 -6.58 11.37 4.50
C ILE A 132 -5.60 10.29 4.98
N SER A 133 -4.93 9.57 4.06
CA SER A 133 -3.96 8.53 4.43
C SER A 133 -2.77 9.09 5.20
N PHE A 134 -2.31 10.30 4.86
CA PHE A 134 -1.25 10.97 5.59
C PHE A 134 -1.72 11.32 7.00
N VAL A 135 -2.89 11.95 7.13
CA VAL A 135 -3.48 12.33 8.42
C VAL A 135 -3.76 11.12 9.31
N THR A 136 -4.24 10.00 8.76
CA THR A 136 -4.48 8.77 9.53
C THR A 136 -3.20 8.02 9.90
N SER A 137 -2.09 8.23 9.19
CA SER A 137 -0.80 7.58 9.49
C SER A 137 0.05 8.35 10.50
N LEU A 138 -0.19 9.66 10.65
CA LEU A 138 0.44 10.50 11.66
C LEU A 138 0.21 10.02 13.12
N PRO A 139 -1.02 9.70 13.57
CA PRO A 139 -1.26 9.27 14.94
C PRO A 139 -0.59 7.95 15.29
N SER A 140 -0.36 7.05 14.33
CA SER A 140 0.36 5.80 14.59
C SER A 140 1.81 6.02 15.03
N VAL A 141 2.41 7.18 14.71
CA VAL A 141 3.75 7.57 15.17
C VAL A 141 3.71 8.26 16.53
N SER A 142 2.60 8.93 16.88
CA SER A 142 2.44 9.67 18.14
C SER A 142 1.96 8.82 19.31
N ASN A 143 1.24 7.72 19.07
CA ASN A 143 0.76 6.81 20.13
C ASN A 143 1.81 5.75 20.56
N SER A 144 3.06 5.86 20.10
CA SER A 144 4.19 5.06 20.62
C SER A 144 4.91 5.76 21.79
N VAL A 145 4.19 6.59 22.55
CA VAL A 145 4.68 7.29 23.75
C VAL A 145 3.99 6.69 24.97
#